data_AF-E2Q7W6-F1
#
_entry.id   AF-E2Q7W6-F1
#
_cell.length_a   1.000
_cell.length_b   1.000
_cell.length_c   1.000
_cell.angle_alpha   90.00
_cell.angle_beta   90.00
_cell.angle_gamma   90.00
#
_symmetry.space_group_name_H-M   'P 1'
#
loop_
_entity.id
_entity.type
_entity.pdbx_description
1 polymer ?
#
loop_
_entity_poly.entity_id
_entity_poly.type
_entity_poly.pdbx_seq_one_letter_code
_entity_poly.pdbx_strand_id
1 'polypeptide(L)'
;MGGMETTGNDQQIPAPGAAAAFALTLHDTPGAHIGRAPVPVLAHEPGASLRERRESFREVYGAIVARIGEPTLYGGSAHGPSVRWRDAHRTVLLAGDRAGARLSVHGTEALEADELRVFAWGGAWSAEEPHDFDLLPYIWQLDRGGPGERPAERTAGRMASSLEHFGHALELMLTAWVEQLPAQVGTDWAGFALTSGADRGREVQLSYALADGLHVGVDDRDGEDTPERAALMRARGWHSRDRGWWQTEFPHPERPETARAARLALTELRARGTTDPKELRARDASCKDRGELLLPGLGIRN
;
A
#
# COMPACT_ATOMS: atom_id res chain seq x y z
N MET A 1 44.71 8.12 23.77
CA MET A 1 43.41 7.77 24.36
C MET A 1 42.40 7.68 23.24
N GLY A 2 42.42 6.57 22.51
CA GLY A 2 41.40 6.21 21.53
C GLY A 2 40.90 4.83 21.95
N GLY A 3 39.59 4.70 22.17
CA GLY A 3 39.03 3.47 22.69
C GLY A 3 37.51 3.46 22.61
N MET A 4 37.03 2.60 21.72
CA MET A 4 35.70 2.00 21.67
C MET A 4 34.52 2.92 21.36
N GLU A 5 34.22 3.04 20.06
CA GLU A 5 32.85 2.89 19.59
C GLU A 5 32.68 1.47 19.04
N THR A 6 32.22 0.55 19.90
CA THR A 6 31.69 -0.75 19.50
C THR A 6 30.18 -0.67 19.50
N THR A 7 29.57 -0.41 18.34
CA THR A 7 28.15 -0.69 18.08
C THR A 7 27.96 -1.04 16.60
N GLY A 8 28.24 -2.29 16.25
CA GLY A 8 27.85 -2.89 14.98
C GLY A 8 27.32 -4.28 15.28
N ASN A 9 26.02 -4.39 15.50
CA ASN A 9 25.34 -5.68 15.64
C ASN A 9 25.29 -6.29 14.22
N ASP A 10 26.36 -6.99 13.82
CA ASP A 10 26.45 -7.78 12.58
C ASP A 10 25.46 -8.95 12.63
N GLN A 11 24.17 -8.65 12.57
CA GLN A 11 23.14 -9.65 12.38
C GLN A 11 23.20 -10.12 10.94
N GLN A 12 23.86 -11.26 10.72
CA GLN A 12 23.91 -11.92 9.43
C GLN A 12 22.50 -12.20 8.92
N ILE A 13 22.16 -11.66 7.74
CA ILE A 13 20.87 -11.90 7.09
C ILE A 13 20.79 -13.37 6.69
N PRO A 14 19.76 -14.12 7.14
CA PRO A 14 19.61 -15.52 6.78
C PRO A 14 19.29 -15.67 5.29
N ALA A 15 19.71 -16.79 4.69
CA ALA A 15 19.26 -17.17 3.36
C ALA A 15 17.72 -17.38 3.34
N PRO A 16 17.03 -17.19 2.20
CA PRO A 16 15.56 -17.30 2.13
C PRO A 16 14.98 -18.60 2.72
N GLY A 17 15.65 -19.74 2.52
CA GLY A 17 15.23 -21.03 3.11
C GLY A 17 15.32 -21.07 4.64
N ALA A 18 16.31 -20.40 5.23
CA ALA A 18 16.42 -20.27 6.69
C ALA A 18 15.39 -19.29 7.26
N ALA A 19 15.09 -18.19 6.53
CA ALA A 19 13.98 -17.30 6.87
C ALA A 19 12.63 -18.04 6.85
N ALA A 20 12.40 -18.89 5.84
CA ALA A 20 11.20 -19.73 5.74
C ALA A 20 11.09 -20.75 6.87
N ALA A 21 12.20 -21.40 7.24
CA ALA A 21 12.22 -22.31 8.39
C ALA A 21 11.90 -21.56 9.70
N PHE A 22 12.43 -20.35 9.87
CA PHE A 22 12.11 -19.52 11.03
C PHE A 22 10.65 -19.07 11.04
N ALA A 23 10.08 -18.68 9.89
CA ALA A 23 8.67 -18.34 9.76
C ALA A 23 7.76 -19.51 10.19
N LEU A 24 8.12 -20.75 9.81
CA LEU A 24 7.40 -21.93 10.29
C LEU A 24 7.52 -22.11 11.80
N THR A 25 8.70 -21.88 12.41
CA THR A 25 8.84 -21.94 13.87
C THR A 25 7.95 -20.92 14.58
N LEU A 26 7.88 -19.70 14.05
CA LEU A 26 6.97 -18.66 14.54
C LEU A 26 5.50 -19.08 14.37
N HIS A 27 5.18 -19.77 13.28
CA HIS A 27 3.84 -20.26 13.00
C HIS A 27 3.45 -21.46 13.87
N ASP A 28 4.29 -22.47 14.07
CA ASP A 28 3.89 -23.71 14.75
C ASP A 28 4.16 -23.68 16.25
N THR A 29 5.18 -22.93 16.69
CA THR A 29 5.64 -22.87 18.08
C THR A 29 5.91 -21.44 18.54
N PRO A 30 4.89 -20.55 18.54
CA PRO A 30 5.06 -19.12 18.74
C PRO A 30 5.52 -18.73 20.15
N GLY A 31 5.25 -19.56 21.17
CA GLY A 31 5.28 -19.16 22.59
C GLY A 31 6.61 -18.56 23.06
N ALA A 32 7.74 -19.10 22.61
CA ALA A 32 9.05 -18.56 22.98
C ALA A 32 9.37 -17.21 22.30
N HIS A 33 8.66 -16.86 21.23
CA HIS A 33 8.95 -15.73 20.34
C HIS A 33 7.98 -14.55 20.48
N ILE A 34 6.81 -14.75 21.09
CA ILE A 34 5.85 -13.67 21.35
C ILE A 34 6.53 -12.58 22.21
N GLY A 35 6.39 -11.32 21.78
CA GLY A 35 6.97 -10.16 22.46
C GLY A 35 8.48 -9.99 22.29
N ARG A 36 9.14 -10.84 21.51
CA ARG A 36 10.55 -10.64 21.14
C ARG A 36 10.71 -9.62 20.02
N ALA A 37 11.89 -9.03 19.95
CA ALA A 37 12.25 -8.11 18.87
C ALA A 37 12.15 -8.80 17.49
N PRO A 38 11.67 -8.10 16.45
CA PRO A 38 11.63 -8.62 15.10
C PRO A 38 13.02 -9.01 14.56
N VAL A 39 13.10 -10.16 13.91
CA VAL A 39 14.36 -10.70 13.37
C VAL A 39 14.51 -10.30 11.90
N PRO A 40 15.63 -9.66 11.50
CA PRO A 40 15.84 -9.31 10.09
C PRO A 40 16.00 -10.57 9.23
N VAL A 41 15.32 -10.57 8.08
CA VAL A 41 15.33 -11.66 7.09
C VAL A 41 15.69 -11.20 5.69
N LEU A 42 15.78 -9.88 5.50
CA LEU A 42 16.17 -9.25 4.26
C LEU A 42 16.84 -7.91 4.59
N ALA A 43 17.89 -7.57 3.86
CA ALA A 43 18.46 -6.23 3.83
C ALA A 43 18.50 -5.75 2.37
N HIS A 44 18.21 -4.48 2.18
CA HIS A 44 18.31 -3.81 0.90
C HIS A 44 19.60 -3.00 0.83
N GLU A 45 20.17 -2.90 -0.35
CA GLU A 45 21.27 -1.97 -0.60
C GLU A 45 20.80 -0.52 -0.41
N PRO A 46 21.62 0.36 0.17
CA PRO A 46 21.31 1.77 0.27
C PRO A 46 21.00 2.38 -1.10
N GLY A 47 19.82 2.99 -1.24
CA GLY A 47 19.38 3.61 -2.49
C GLY A 47 18.68 2.67 -3.48
N ALA A 48 18.40 1.41 -3.10
CA ALA A 48 17.65 0.48 -3.92
C ALA A 48 16.30 1.06 -4.41
N SER A 49 16.05 0.92 -5.71
CA SER A 49 14.82 1.31 -6.41
C SER A 49 13.59 0.56 -5.89
N LEU A 50 12.37 1.00 -6.28
CA LEU A 50 11.16 0.25 -5.95
C LEU A 50 11.23 -1.16 -6.54
N ARG A 51 11.74 -1.28 -7.77
CA ARG A 51 11.96 -2.56 -8.43
C ARG A 51 12.94 -3.46 -7.68
N GLU A 52 14.13 -2.99 -7.33
CA GLU A 52 15.12 -3.84 -6.64
C GLU A 52 14.62 -4.34 -5.29
N ARG A 53 13.92 -3.48 -4.54
CA ARG A 53 13.30 -3.87 -3.26
C ARG A 53 12.18 -4.89 -3.45
N ARG A 54 11.36 -4.74 -4.49
CA ARG A 54 10.33 -5.70 -4.87
C ARG A 54 10.91 -7.08 -5.20
N GLU A 55 11.92 -7.14 -6.05
CA GLU A 55 12.50 -8.39 -6.51
C GLU A 55 13.20 -9.13 -5.37
N SER A 56 13.98 -8.42 -4.55
CA SER A 56 14.64 -9.01 -3.38
C SER A 56 13.64 -9.47 -2.31
N PHE A 57 12.55 -8.74 -2.09
CA PHE A 57 11.47 -9.18 -1.21
C PHE A 57 10.75 -10.41 -1.75
N ARG A 58 10.51 -10.51 -3.07
CA ARG A 58 9.81 -11.64 -3.70
C ARG A 58 10.49 -12.98 -3.39
N GLU A 59 11.81 -13.02 -3.37
CA GLU A 59 12.56 -14.26 -3.07
C GLU A 59 12.29 -14.78 -1.66
N VAL A 60 12.38 -13.89 -0.65
CA VAL A 60 12.15 -14.24 0.75
C VAL A 60 10.68 -14.56 1.00
N TYR A 61 9.77 -13.75 0.47
CA TYR A 61 8.33 -13.97 0.55
C TYR A 61 7.93 -15.32 -0.08
N GLY A 62 8.39 -15.60 -1.30
CA GLY A 62 8.10 -16.86 -1.99
C GLY A 62 8.62 -18.09 -1.25
N ALA A 63 9.81 -18.00 -0.64
CA ALA A 63 10.34 -19.09 0.19
C ALA A 63 9.47 -19.34 1.44
N ILE A 64 8.99 -18.28 2.09
CA ILE A 64 8.10 -18.39 3.26
C ILE A 64 6.76 -19.00 2.84
N VAL A 65 6.11 -18.47 1.78
CA VAL A 65 4.84 -19.00 1.26
C VAL A 65 4.96 -20.47 0.88
N ALA A 66 6.05 -20.87 0.21
CA ALA A 66 6.29 -22.27 -0.13
C ALA A 66 6.41 -23.18 1.11
N ARG A 67 6.74 -22.63 2.28
CA ARG A 67 6.94 -23.39 3.52
C ARG A 67 5.70 -23.44 4.41
N ILE A 68 4.98 -22.33 4.57
CA ILE A 68 3.86 -22.20 5.51
C ILE A 68 2.49 -22.03 4.82
N GLY A 69 2.47 -21.86 3.50
CA GLY A 69 1.28 -21.59 2.71
C GLY A 69 1.01 -20.09 2.48
N GLU A 70 -0.06 -19.80 1.74
CA GLU A 70 -0.48 -18.43 1.42
C GLU A 70 -0.87 -17.64 2.68
N PRO A 71 -0.59 -16.32 2.73
CA PRO A 71 -0.96 -15.49 3.85
C PRO A 71 -2.48 -15.30 3.96
N THR A 72 -2.94 -15.03 5.18
CA THR A 72 -4.33 -14.65 5.45
C THR A 72 -4.60 -13.23 4.90
N LEU A 73 -3.66 -12.32 5.14
CA LEU A 73 -3.74 -10.92 4.69
C LEU A 73 -2.44 -10.53 3.99
N TYR A 74 -2.59 -10.16 2.73
CA TYR A 74 -1.57 -9.46 1.97
C TYR A 74 -1.69 -7.97 2.30
N GLY A 75 -0.63 -7.20 2.16
CA GLY A 75 -0.70 -5.78 2.50
C GLY A 75 0.62 -5.06 2.51
N GLY A 76 0.55 -3.81 2.93
CA GLY A 76 1.67 -2.90 2.85
C GLY A 76 1.49 -1.61 3.61
N SER A 77 2.58 -1.10 4.17
CA SER A 77 2.69 0.25 4.73
C SER A 77 3.25 1.21 3.68
N ALA A 78 3.39 2.48 4.04
CA ALA A 78 4.05 3.48 3.20
C ALA A 78 5.56 3.21 2.98
N HIS A 79 6.14 2.29 3.74
CA HIS A 79 7.58 2.04 3.74
C HIS A 79 7.96 0.67 3.20
N GLY A 80 7.06 -0.31 3.26
CA GLY A 80 7.33 -1.66 2.81
C GLY A 80 6.15 -2.62 3.01
N PRO A 81 6.34 -3.89 2.64
CA PRO A 81 5.30 -4.91 2.73
C PRO A 81 4.87 -5.16 4.19
N SER A 82 3.62 -5.58 4.37
CA SER A 82 3.02 -5.89 5.68
C SER A 82 2.13 -7.12 5.52
N VAL A 83 2.75 -8.30 5.48
CA VAL A 83 2.12 -9.59 5.19
C VAL A 83 1.85 -10.36 6.48
N ARG A 84 0.65 -10.94 6.61
CA ARG A 84 0.20 -11.61 7.83
C ARG A 84 -0.29 -13.03 7.58
N TRP A 85 0.23 -13.97 8.35
CA TRP A 85 -0.39 -15.28 8.59
C TRP A 85 -1.04 -15.22 9.97
N ARG A 86 -2.37 -15.14 9.97
CA ARG A 86 -3.19 -14.74 11.11
C ARG A 86 -4.26 -15.78 11.42
N ASP A 87 -4.39 -16.13 12.69
CA ASP A 87 -5.51 -16.86 13.28
C ASP A 87 -6.02 -16.13 14.55
N ALA A 88 -6.97 -16.73 15.27
CA ALA A 88 -7.54 -16.13 16.50
C ALA A 88 -6.51 -15.82 17.60
N HIS A 89 -5.36 -16.48 17.62
CA HIS A 89 -4.41 -16.44 18.73
C HIS A 89 -3.09 -15.77 18.37
N ARG A 90 -2.61 -15.95 17.15
CA ARG A 90 -1.33 -15.42 16.70
C ARG A 90 -1.36 -14.82 15.30
N THR A 91 -0.48 -13.84 15.12
CA THR A 91 -0.15 -13.26 13.82
C THR A 91 1.35 -13.34 13.62
N VAL A 92 1.78 -14.13 12.63
CA VAL A 92 3.14 -14.04 12.08
C VAL A 92 3.15 -12.90 11.09
N LEU A 93 4.01 -11.92 11.34
CA LEU A 93 4.12 -10.68 10.57
C LEU A 93 5.46 -10.63 9.86
N LEU A 94 5.41 -10.56 8.53
CA LEU A 94 6.53 -10.18 7.67
C LEU A 94 6.34 -8.71 7.30
N ALA A 95 7.06 -7.84 7.99
CA ALA A 95 7.01 -6.39 7.79
C ALA A 95 8.32 -5.89 7.18
N GLY A 96 8.22 -4.97 6.23
CA GLY A 96 9.37 -4.34 5.59
C GLY A 96 9.36 -2.83 5.65
N ASP A 97 10.52 -2.26 5.37
CA ASP A 97 10.78 -0.83 5.27
C ASP A 97 11.78 -0.57 4.13
N ARG A 98 12.36 0.63 4.10
CA ARG A 98 13.37 1.00 3.08
C ARG A 98 14.69 0.23 3.22
N ALA A 99 15.01 -0.26 4.40
CA ALA A 99 16.26 -0.94 4.71
C ALA A 99 16.17 -2.47 4.58
N GLY A 100 14.97 -3.06 4.67
CA GLY A 100 14.82 -4.50 4.54
C GLY A 100 13.47 -5.04 5.00
N ALA A 101 13.45 -6.31 5.40
CA ALA A 101 12.27 -6.95 5.97
C ALA A 101 12.60 -7.78 7.21
N ARG A 102 11.64 -7.90 8.11
CA ARG A 102 11.75 -8.56 9.41
C ARG A 102 10.58 -9.50 9.65
N LEU A 103 10.85 -10.61 10.33
CA LEU A 103 9.85 -11.54 10.84
C LEU A 103 9.63 -11.36 12.34
N SER A 104 8.37 -11.39 12.73
CA SER A 104 7.96 -11.36 14.13
C SER A 104 6.66 -12.15 14.33
N VAL A 105 6.34 -12.49 15.58
CA VAL A 105 5.06 -13.09 15.94
C VAL A 105 4.47 -12.36 17.13
N HIS A 106 3.16 -12.14 17.07
CA HIS A 106 2.40 -11.39 18.06
C HIS A 106 1.16 -12.18 18.45
N GLY A 107 0.63 -11.92 19.65
CA GLY A 107 -0.74 -12.31 19.96
C GLY A 107 -1.70 -11.49 19.11
N THR A 108 -2.64 -12.13 18.42
CA THR A 108 -3.53 -11.47 17.44
C THR A 108 -4.28 -10.29 18.05
N GLU A 109 -4.97 -10.52 19.16
CA GLU A 109 -5.76 -9.49 19.85
C GLU A 109 -4.91 -8.29 20.26
N ALA A 110 -3.71 -8.52 20.81
CA ALA A 110 -2.83 -7.44 21.25
C ALA A 110 -2.30 -6.62 20.07
N LEU A 111 -1.95 -7.27 18.95
CA LEU A 111 -1.50 -6.60 17.74
C LEU A 111 -2.64 -5.78 17.12
N GLU A 112 -3.80 -6.39 16.91
CA GLU A 112 -4.96 -5.72 16.30
C GLU A 112 -5.44 -4.54 17.17
N ALA A 113 -5.41 -4.66 18.50
CA ALA A 113 -5.74 -3.56 19.41
C ALA A 113 -4.75 -2.38 19.34
N ASP A 114 -3.45 -2.66 19.18
CA ASP A 114 -2.44 -1.62 18.96
C ASP A 114 -2.64 -0.93 17.61
N GLU A 115 -2.86 -1.69 16.54
CA GLU A 115 -3.12 -1.15 15.20
C GLU A 115 -4.39 -0.28 15.20
N LEU A 116 -5.49 -0.75 15.80
CA LEU A 116 -6.72 0.03 15.95
C LEU A 116 -6.48 1.33 16.72
N ARG A 117 -5.65 1.30 17.75
CA ARG A 117 -5.25 2.51 18.48
C ARG A 117 -4.48 3.48 17.60
N VAL A 118 -3.55 3.00 16.77
CA VAL A 118 -2.80 3.86 15.83
C VAL A 118 -3.75 4.50 14.81
N PHE A 119 -4.69 3.75 14.25
CA PHE A 119 -5.69 4.32 13.34
C PHE A 119 -6.64 5.31 14.00
N ALA A 120 -7.05 5.07 15.24
CA ALA A 120 -7.99 5.92 15.97
C ALA A 120 -7.36 7.19 16.54
N TRP A 121 -6.13 7.09 17.05
CA TRP A 121 -5.49 8.14 17.86
C TRP A 121 -4.16 8.65 17.28
N GLY A 122 -3.70 8.12 16.15
CA GLY A 122 -2.57 8.71 15.44
C GLY A 122 -2.90 10.10 14.91
N GLY A 123 -1.85 10.85 14.63
CA GLY A 123 -1.80 11.87 13.58
C GLY A 123 -1.88 13.33 13.91
N ALA A 124 -1.82 14.11 12.84
CA ALA A 124 -1.71 15.55 12.88
C ALA A 124 -2.92 16.16 13.59
N TRP A 125 -2.69 16.82 14.73
CA TRP A 125 -3.72 17.48 15.53
C TRP A 125 -4.16 18.81 14.89
N SER A 126 -3.43 19.28 13.88
CA SER A 126 -3.69 20.49 13.12
C SER A 126 -3.29 20.32 11.64
N ALA A 127 -3.75 21.24 10.78
CA ALA A 127 -3.38 21.22 9.36
C ALA A 127 -1.91 21.59 9.08
N GLU A 128 -1.20 22.13 10.08
CA GLU A 128 0.20 22.56 9.98
C GLU A 128 1.20 21.46 10.37
N GLU A 129 0.73 20.40 11.03
CA GLU A 129 1.55 19.24 11.38
C GLU A 129 1.79 18.33 10.16
N PRO A 130 2.98 17.70 10.08
CA PRO A 130 3.27 16.73 9.02
C PRO A 130 2.21 15.62 8.97
N HIS A 131 1.83 15.22 7.76
CA HIS A 131 0.97 14.07 7.56
C HIS A 131 1.68 12.81 8.09
N ASP A 132 0.97 12.03 8.90
CA ASP A 132 1.49 10.83 9.58
C ASP A 132 0.96 9.53 8.95
N PHE A 133 0.38 9.63 7.75
CA PHE A 133 -0.13 8.45 7.04
C PHE A 133 0.97 7.46 6.66
N ASP A 134 2.21 7.92 6.66
CA ASP A 134 3.39 7.09 6.51
C ASP A 134 3.68 6.23 7.75
N LEU A 135 3.14 6.59 8.91
CA LEU A 135 3.24 5.85 10.17
C LEU A 135 2.12 4.81 10.36
N LEU A 136 1.16 4.73 9.44
CA LEU A 136 0.08 3.75 9.55
C LEU A 136 0.65 2.31 9.47
N PRO A 137 0.14 1.35 10.28
CA PRO A 137 0.65 -0.02 10.28
C PRO A 137 0.52 -0.70 8.92
N TYR A 138 -0.48 -0.28 8.16
CA TYR A 138 -0.71 -0.61 6.77
C TYR A 138 -1.59 0.48 6.14
N ILE A 139 -1.41 0.68 4.84
CA ILE A 139 -2.20 1.61 4.04
C ILE A 139 -3.12 0.87 3.07
N TRP A 140 -2.79 -0.39 2.73
CA TRP A 140 -3.66 -1.32 2.00
C TRP A 140 -3.57 -2.73 2.57
N GLN A 141 -4.66 -3.48 2.44
CA GLN A 141 -4.74 -4.90 2.77
C GLN A 141 -5.62 -5.63 1.77
N LEU A 142 -5.27 -6.87 1.46
CA LEU A 142 -6.06 -7.75 0.62
C LEU A 142 -6.31 -9.06 1.36
N ASP A 143 -7.58 -9.40 1.54
CA ASP A 143 -8.04 -10.67 2.12
C ASP A 143 -8.55 -11.58 1.00
N ARG A 144 -7.85 -12.70 0.75
CA ARG A 144 -8.24 -13.70 -0.26
C ARG A 144 -8.95 -14.93 0.32
N GLY A 145 -9.35 -14.88 1.59
CA GLY A 145 -9.91 -16.05 2.29
C GLY A 145 -8.89 -17.18 2.43
N GLY A 146 -7.64 -16.83 2.74
CA GLY A 146 -6.55 -17.78 2.98
C GLY A 146 -6.83 -18.74 4.15
N PRO A 147 -5.93 -19.69 4.43
CA PRO A 147 -6.16 -20.77 5.39
C PRO A 147 -6.33 -20.30 6.85
N GLY A 148 -5.95 -19.06 7.16
CA GLY A 148 -6.17 -18.45 8.46
C GLY A 148 -7.58 -17.87 8.63
N GLU A 149 -7.75 -17.11 9.70
CA GLU A 149 -9.05 -16.53 10.04
C GLU A 149 -9.08 -15.03 9.72
N ARG A 150 -10.19 -14.54 9.18
CA ARG A 150 -10.35 -13.10 8.88
C ARG A 150 -10.40 -12.26 10.16
N PRO A 151 -9.91 -11.00 10.13
CA PRO A 151 -10.13 -10.06 11.22
C PRO A 151 -11.63 -9.90 11.53
N ALA A 152 -11.97 -9.83 12.82
CA ALA A 152 -13.35 -9.63 13.25
C ALA A 152 -13.85 -8.21 12.94
N GLU A 153 -12.96 -7.24 13.02
CA GLU A 153 -13.23 -5.83 12.73
C GLU A 153 -12.35 -5.36 11.57
N ARG A 154 -12.91 -4.51 10.73
CA ARG A 154 -12.15 -3.82 9.68
C ARG A 154 -11.84 -2.43 10.14
N THR A 155 -10.58 -2.02 9.97
CA THR A 155 -10.22 -0.63 10.22
C THR A 155 -10.77 0.25 9.10
N ALA A 156 -11.66 1.19 9.46
CA ALA A 156 -12.24 2.14 8.51
C ALA A 156 -11.22 3.16 7.94
N GLY A 157 -9.98 3.15 8.44
CA GLY A 157 -8.99 4.20 8.19
C GLY A 157 -9.33 5.51 8.92
N ARG A 158 -8.43 6.48 8.83
CA ARG A 158 -8.63 7.84 9.36
C ARG A 158 -8.85 8.79 8.20
N MET A 159 -9.77 9.75 8.30
CA MET A 159 -9.98 10.75 7.24
C MET A 159 -8.77 11.68 7.07
N ALA A 160 -8.42 12.00 5.83
CA ALA A 160 -7.48 13.05 5.49
C ALA A 160 -8.06 14.42 5.89
N SER A 161 -7.20 15.30 6.42
CA SER A 161 -7.58 16.63 6.92
C SER A 161 -7.74 17.68 5.82
N SER A 162 -7.11 17.46 4.66
CA SER A 162 -7.17 18.35 3.49
C SER A 162 -6.99 17.58 2.18
N LEU A 163 -7.30 18.23 1.06
CA LEU A 163 -7.05 17.64 -0.26
C LEU A 163 -5.56 17.44 -0.57
N GLU A 164 -4.66 18.27 -0.02
CA GLU A 164 -3.22 18.00 -0.11
C GLU A 164 -2.83 16.74 0.66
N HIS A 165 -3.39 16.58 1.87
CA HIS A 165 -3.17 15.38 2.68
C HIS A 165 -3.65 14.13 1.93
N PHE A 166 -4.85 14.19 1.34
CA PHE A 166 -5.34 13.12 0.47
C PHE A 166 -4.39 12.85 -0.72
N GLY A 167 -3.89 13.90 -1.38
CA GLY A 167 -2.91 13.75 -2.46
C GLY A 167 -1.64 13.03 -2.04
N HIS A 168 -1.13 13.34 -0.84
CA HIS A 168 0.02 12.65 -0.27
C HIS A 168 -0.28 11.19 0.08
N ALA A 169 -1.43 10.93 0.71
CA ALA A 169 -1.90 9.59 1.03
C ALA A 169 -2.05 8.72 -0.25
N LEU A 170 -2.57 9.30 -1.33
CA LEU A 170 -2.68 8.65 -2.63
C LEU A 170 -1.29 8.35 -3.23
N GLU A 171 -0.34 9.27 -3.16
CA GLU A 171 1.04 9.03 -3.59
C GLU A 171 1.69 7.88 -2.83
N LEU A 172 1.55 7.84 -1.50
CA LEU A 172 2.05 6.75 -0.67
C LEU A 172 1.42 5.41 -1.06
N MET A 173 0.11 5.39 -1.30
CA MET A 173 -0.61 4.21 -1.74
C MET A 173 -0.11 3.68 -3.08
N LEU A 174 -0.03 4.54 -4.09
CA LEU A 174 0.43 4.14 -5.42
C LEU A 174 1.89 3.68 -5.39
N THR A 175 2.73 4.32 -4.58
CA THR A 175 4.13 3.90 -4.36
C THR A 175 4.20 2.52 -3.72
N ALA A 176 3.40 2.27 -2.68
CA ALA A 176 3.32 0.98 -2.03
C ALA A 176 2.83 -0.11 -2.98
N TRP A 177 1.85 0.17 -3.85
CA TRP A 177 1.42 -0.79 -4.87
C TRP A 177 2.52 -1.13 -5.87
N VAL A 178 3.21 -0.13 -6.43
CA VAL A 178 4.29 -0.35 -7.41
C VAL A 178 5.42 -1.22 -6.84
N GLU A 179 5.76 -1.01 -5.57
CA GLU A 179 6.81 -1.75 -4.87
C GLU A 179 6.34 -3.12 -4.38
N GLN A 180 5.19 -3.20 -3.71
CA GLN A 180 4.88 -4.33 -2.82
C GLN A 180 3.84 -5.28 -3.41
N LEU A 181 2.90 -4.77 -4.21
CA LEU A 181 1.79 -5.56 -4.74
C LEU A 181 2.28 -6.74 -5.60
N PRO A 182 3.17 -6.56 -6.61
CA PRO A 182 3.52 -7.66 -7.51
C PRO A 182 4.43 -8.72 -6.89
N ALA A 183 5.07 -8.44 -5.75
CA ALA A 183 5.77 -9.48 -5.01
C ALA A 183 4.79 -10.43 -4.32
N GLN A 184 3.60 -9.93 -3.97
CA GLN A 184 2.59 -10.61 -3.18
C GLN A 184 1.50 -11.27 -4.02
N VAL A 185 1.06 -10.63 -5.10
CA VAL A 185 -0.06 -11.12 -5.95
C VAL A 185 0.38 -11.50 -7.38
N GLY A 186 1.68 -11.45 -7.66
CA GLY A 186 2.23 -11.80 -8.98
C GLY A 186 1.82 -10.84 -10.09
N THR A 187 1.19 -11.37 -11.13
CA THR A 187 0.76 -10.61 -12.33
C THR A 187 -0.67 -10.10 -12.25
N ASP A 188 -1.33 -10.23 -11.10
CA ASP A 188 -2.68 -9.70 -10.92
C ASP A 188 -2.66 -8.16 -10.89
N TRP A 189 -3.80 -7.56 -11.26
CA TRP A 189 -4.01 -6.11 -11.21
C TRP A 189 -4.74 -5.74 -9.92
N ALA A 190 -4.50 -4.52 -9.42
CA ALA A 190 -5.34 -3.87 -8.42
C ALA A 190 -5.82 -2.51 -8.91
N GLY A 191 -7.00 -2.09 -8.49
CA GLY A 191 -7.55 -0.80 -8.89
C GLY A 191 -8.73 -0.38 -8.02
N PHE A 192 -9.07 0.89 -8.15
CA PHE A 192 -10.22 1.53 -7.50
C PHE A 192 -10.62 2.76 -8.30
N ALA A 193 -11.86 3.21 -8.11
CA ALA A 193 -12.36 4.47 -8.63
C ALA A 193 -12.49 5.48 -7.50
N LEU A 194 -12.12 6.73 -7.77
CA LEU A 194 -12.43 7.88 -6.93
C LEU A 194 -13.66 8.57 -7.50
N THR A 195 -14.62 8.86 -6.64
CA THR A 195 -15.80 9.67 -6.97
C THR A 195 -15.89 10.86 -6.03
N SER A 196 -16.40 11.98 -6.54
CA SER A 196 -16.65 13.19 -5.75
C SER A 196 -18.12 13.56 -5.79
N GLY A 197 -18.68 13.89 -4.62
CA GLY A 197 -20.02 14.47 -4.51
C GLY A 197 -20.15 15.80 -5.26
N ALA A 198 -19.05 16.55 -5.41
CA ALA A 198 -19.03 17.83 -6.13
C ALA A 198 -19.20 17.67 -7.65
N ASP A 199 -18.82 16.51 -8.21
CA ASP A 199 -18.84 16.24 -9.66
C ASP A 199 -19.86 15.17 -10.06
N ARG A 200 -21.01 15.15 -9.37
CA ARG A 200 -22.12 14.22 -9.66
C ARG A 200 -21.70 12.74 -9.73
N GLY A 201 -20.61 12.37 -9.05
CA GLY A 201 -20.12 10.99 -8.97
C GLY A 201 -19.30 10.51 -10.19
N ARG A 202 -18.83 11.39 -11.08
CA ARG A 202 -17.91 10.95 -12.15
C ARG A 202 -16.62 10.36 -11.56
N GLU A 203 -16.09 9.37 -12.27
CA GLU A 203 -15.01 8.52 -11.79
C GLU A 203 -13.64 8.98 -12.29
N VAL A 204 -12.67 9.01 -11.37
CA VAL A 204 -11.24 8.95 -11.67
C VAL A 204 -10.76 7.55 -11.29
N GLN A 205 -10.43 6.74 -12.29
CA GLN A 205 -9.97 5.36 -12.11
C GLN A 205 -8.45 5.33 -11.92
N LEU A 206 -7.99 4.55 -10.94
CA LEU A 206 -6.59 4.22 -10.76
C LEU A 206 -6.42 2.70 -10.76
N SER A 207 -5.44 2.21 -11.50
CA SER A 207 -5.12 0.78 -11.50
C SER A 207 -3.63 0.54 -11.71
N TYR A 208 -3.15 -0.60 -11.21
CA TYR A 208 -1.77 -1.03 -11.36
C TYR A 208 -1.71 -2.53 -11.63
N ALA A 209 -0.93 -2.90 -12.63
CA ALA A 209 -0.54 -4.28 -12.91
C ALA A 209 0.94 -4.32 -13.29
N LEU A 210 1.65 -5.41 -12.98
CA LEU A 210 3.08 -5.49 -13.28
C LEU A 210 3.39 -5.40 -14.78
N ALA A 211 2.51 -5.97 -15.63
CA ALA A 211 2.68 -5.99 -17.07
C ALA A 211 2.33 -4.64 -17.73
N ASP A 212 1.28 -3.99 -17.24
CA ASP A 212 0.70 -2.79 -17.88
C ASP A 212 1.20 -1.48 -17.24
N GLY A 213 1.78 -1.56 -16.04
CA GLY A 213 2.21 -0.40 -15.27
C GLY A 213 1.07 0.25 -14.49
N LEU A 214 1.26 1.52 -14.12
CA LEU A 214 0.28 2.34 -13.41
C LEU A 214 -0.55 3.12 -14.42
N HIS A 215 -1.87 3.07 -14.29
CA HIS A 215 -2.84 3.73 -15.15
C HIS A 215 -3.72 4.67 -14.32
N VAL A 216 -3.94 5.86 -14.87
CA VAL A 216 -4.94 6.81 -14.37
C VAL A 216 -5.88 7.14 -15.52
N GLY A 217 -7.18 7.00 -15.28
CA GLY A 217 -8.25 7.33 -16.22
C GLY A 217 -9.26 8.27 -15.59
N VAL A 218 -9.93 9.07 -16.41
CA VAL A 218 -11.09 9.85 -15.96
C VAL A 218 -12.22 9.79 -16.97
N ASP A 219 -13.43 9.59 -16.47
CA ASP A 219 -14.65 9.64 -17.27
C ASP A 219 -14.92 11.07 -17.73
N ASP A 220 -15.02 11.22 -19.04
CA ASP A 220 -15.32 12.47 -19.73
C ASP A 220 -16.30 12.28 -20.90
N ARG A 221 -17.19 11.28 -20.79
CA ARG A 221 -18.18 10.99 -21.84
C ARG A 221 -19.18 12.12 -22.06
N ASP A 222 -19.48 12.88 -21.01
CA ASP A 222 -20.36 14.06 -21.06
C ASP A 222 -19.61 15.34 -21.46
N GLY A 223 -18.30 15.26 -21.72
CA GLY A 223 -17.47 16.40 -22.11
C GLY A 223 -17.64 16.76 -23.59
N GLU A 224 -17.55 18.05 -23.91
CA GLU A 224 -17.57 18.54 -25.28
C GLU A 224 -16.41 17.97 -26.12
N ASP A 225 -16.69 17.46 -27.32
CA ASP A 225 -15.64 16.97 -28.21
C ASP A 225 -15.02 18.11 -29.05
N THR A 226 -14.28 19.00 -28.38
CA THR A 226 -13.65 20.18 -29.01
C THR A 226 -12.12 20.15 -28.94
N PRO A 227 -11.42 20.75 -29.92
CA PRO A 227 -9.96 20.89 -29.88
C PRO A 227 -9.47 21.65 -28.64
N GLU A 228 -10.22 22.65 -28.18
CA GLU A 228 -9.92 23.45 -26.99
C GLU A 228 -9.97 22.59 -25.73
N ARG A 229 -10.99 21.73 -25.60
CA ARG A 229 -11.06 20.76 -24.49
C ARG A 229 -9.91 19.77 -24.56
N ALA A 230 -9.58 19.25 -25.74
CA ALA A 230 -8.46 18.33 -25.90
C ALA A 230 -7.12 19.00 -25.53
N ALA A 231 -6.92 20.28 -25.87
CA ALA A 231 -5.75 21.04 -25.45
C ALA A 231 -5.70 21.25 -23.94
N LEU A 232 -6.84 21.57 -23.32
CA LEU A 232 -6.98 21.70 -21.86
C LEU A 232 -6.62 20.39 -21.14
N MET A 233 -7.15 19.25 -21.61
CA MET A 233 -6.88 17.95 -21.00
C MET A 233 -5.39 17.58 -21.12
N ARG A 234 -4.76 17.82 -22.28
CA ARG A 234 -3.31 17.64 -22.43
C ARG A 234 -2.49 18.55 -21.51
N ALA A 235 -2.88 19.80 -21.35
CA ALA A 235 -2.21 20.74 -20.45
C ALA A 235 -2.32 20.31 -18.97
N ARG A 236 -3.36 19.56 -18.61
CA ARG A 236 -3.53 18.95 -17.27
C ARG A 236 -2.73 17.65 -17.09
N GLY A 237 -2.19 17.08 -18.15
CA GLY A 237 -1.38 15.86 -18.12
C GLY A 237 -2.08 14.60 -18.64
N TRP A 238 -3.23 14.72 -19.31
CA TRP A 238 -3.91 13.61 -19.98
C TRP A 238 -3.31 13.37 -21.38
N HIS A 239 -3.01 12.12 -21.72
CA HIS A 239 -2.29 11.80 -22.97
C HIS A 239 -3.18 11.24 -24.07
N SER A 240 -4.03 10.26 -23.75
CA SER A 240 -4.89 9.58 -24.72
C SER A 240 -6.36 9.74 -24.36
N ARG A 241 -7.22 9.60 -25.36
CA ARG A 241 -8.67 9.53 -25.18
C ARG A 241 -9.20 8.29 -25.89
N ASP A 242 -9.91 7.44 -25.16
CA ASP A 242 -10.57 6.25 -25.70
C ASP A 242 -12.00 6.15 -25.16
N ARG A 243 -12.99 5.97 -26.05
CA ARG A 243 -14.42 5.81 -25.70
C ARG A 243 -14.94 6.81 -24.65
N GLY A 244 -14.48 8.05 -24.73
CA GLY A 244 -14.87 9.14 -23.82
C GLY A 244 -14.12 9.17 -22.49
N TRP A 245 -13.12 8.33 -22.29
CA TRP A 245 -12.21 8.37 -21.15
C TRP A 245 -10.89 9.03 -21.54
N TRP A 246 -10.41 9.96 -20.72
CA TRP A 246 -9.03 10.45 -20.82
C TRP A 246 -8.11 9.62 -19.95
N GLN A 247 -6.91 9.34 -20.43
CA GLN A 247 -6.03 8.38 -19.79
C GLN A 247 -4.56 8.82 -19.86
N THR A 248 -3.81 8.42 -18.83
CA THR A 248 -2.36 8.55 -18.75
C THR A 248 -1.78 7.28 -18.13
N GLU A 249 -0.77 6.74 -18.81
CA GLU A 249 -0.10 5.49 -18.45
C GLU A 249 1.35 5.75 -18.01
N PHE A 250 1.79 4.95 -17.05
CA PHE A 250 3.15 4.92 -16.52
C PHE A 250 3.64 3.47 -16.55
N PRO A 251 4.27 3.00 -17.65
CA PRO A 251 4.58 1.58 -17.84
C PRO A 251 5.66 1.04 -16.89
N HIS A 252 6.58 1.89 -16.46
CA HIS A 252 7.68 1.55 -15.55
C HIS A 252 7.72 2.56 -14.39
N PRO A 253 6.69 2.58 -13.54
CA PRO A 253 6.56 3.62 -12.54
C PRO A 253 7.61 3.43 -11.44
N GLU A 254 8.27 4.52 -11.06
CA GLU A 254 9.03 4.68 -9.83
C GLU A 254 8.38 5.82 -9.02
N ARG A 255 9.03 6.29 -7.95
CA ARG A 255 8.49 7.35 -7.08
C ARG A 255 8.06 8.62 -7.82
N PRO A 256 8.81 9.14 -8.82
CA PRO A 256 8.36 10.32 -9.56
C PRO A 256 7.08 10.10 -10.37
N GLU A 257 6.86 8.90 -10.90
CA GLU A 257 5.65 8.54 -11.66
C GLU A 257 4.43 8.39 -10.76
N THR A 258 4.57 7.78 -9.58
CA THR A 258 3.47 7.65 -8.60
C THR A 258 3.05 9.02 -8.06
N ALA A 259 4.00 9.91 -7.79
CA ALA A 259 3.71 11.30 -7.43
C ALA A 259 3.02 12.08 -8.55
N ARG A 260 3.38 11.84 -9.82
CA ARG A 260 2.71 12.44 -10.99
C ARG A 260 1.29 11.92 -11.15
N ALA A 261 1.06 10.62 -10.99
CA ALA A 261 -0.26 10.01 -11.04
C ALA A 261 -1.20 10.56 -9.96
N ALA A 262 -0.74 10.64 -8.71
CA ALA A 262 -1.50 11.21 -7.60
C ALA A 262 -1.85 12.68 -7.84
N ARG A 263 -0.89 13.47 -8.34
CA ARG A 263 -1.09 14.88 -8.69
C ARG A 263 -2.06 15.08 -9.85
N LEU A 264 -2.04 14.20 -10.85
CA LEU A 264 -2.98 14.22 -11.97
C LEU A 264 -4.41 14.01 -11.47
N ALA A 265 -4.63 12.96 -10.66
CA ALA A 265 -5.93 12.69 -10.05
C ALA A 265 -6.42 13.88 -9.18
N LEU A 266 -5.55 14.43 -8.33
CA LEU A 266 -5.89 15.56 -7.48
C LEU A 266 -6.22 16.83 -8.27
N THR A 267 -5.43 17.13 -9.31
CA THR A 267 -5.67 18.27 -10.21
C THR A 267 -7.04 18.15 -10.87
N GLU A 268 -7.39 16.95 -11.35
CA GLU A 268 -8.67 16.71 -12.00
C GLU A 268 -9.84 16.84 -11.01
N LEU A 269 -9.72 16.29 -9.80
CA LEU A 269 -10.74 16.43 -8.75
C LEU A 269 -10.99 17.89 -8.38
N ARG A 270 -9.93 18.70 -8.25
CA ARG A 270 -10.01 20.14 -7.99
C ARG A 270 -10.64 20.90 -9.17
N ALA A 271 -10.24 20.58 -10.39
CA ALA A 271 -10.79 21.19 -11.59
C ALA A 271 -12.30 20.92 -11.75
N ARG A 272 -12.80 19.84 -11.13
CA ARG A 272 -14.22 19.46 -11.06
C ARG A 272 -14.93 19.97 -9.81
N GLY A 273 -14.29 20.84 -9.02
CA GLY A 273 -14.91 21.53 -7.90
C GLY A 273 -14.84 20.80 -6.56
N THR A 274 -14.08 19.71 -6.45
CA THR A 274 -13.85 19.06 -5.15
C THR A 274 -13.00 19.96 -4.27
N THR A 275 -13.43 20.20 -3.03
CA THR A 275 -12.72 21.08 -2.08
C THR A 275 -12.33 20.41 -0.76
N ASP A 276 -13.04 19.36 -0.35
CA ASP A 276 -12.84 18.67 0.93
C ASP A 276 -12.75 17.14 0.71
N PRO A 277 -11.78 16.42 1.31
CA PRO A 277 -11.72 14.95 1.28
C PRO A 277 -13.01 14.23 1.71
N LYS A 278 -13.87 14.86 2.53
CA LYS A 278 -15.18 14.31 2.93
C LYS A 278 -16.14 14.16 1.75
N GLU A 279 -15.91 14.85 0.65
CA GLU A 279 -16.66 14.73 -0.61
C GLU A 279 -16.25 13.50 -1.40
N LEU A 280 -15.07 12.93 -1.12
CA LEU A 280 -14.48 11.83 -1.88
C LEU A 280 -14.89 10.45 -1.36
N ARG A 281 -15.07 9.51 -2.29
CA ARG A 281 -15.26 8.09 -2.00
C ARG A 281 -14.33 7.25 -2.88
N ALA A 282 -13.69 6.26 -2.29
CA ALA A 282 -13.14 5.14 -3.04
C ALA A 282 -14.28 4.16 -3.34
N ARG A 283 -14.32 3.64 -4.56
CA ARG A 283 -15.31 2.68 -5.06
C ARG A 283 -14.59 1.55 -5.79
N ASP A 284 -15.24 0.40 -5.83
CA ASP A 284 -14.83 -0.76 -6.63
C ASP A 284 -13.36 -1.16 -6.42
N ALA A 285 -12.86 -0.95 -5.19
CA ALA A 285 -11.53 -1.39 -4.79
C ALA A 285 -11.44 -2.91 -4.94
N SER A 286 -10.59 -3.35 -5.84
CA SER A 286 -10.47 -4.75 -6.21
C SER A 286 -9.06 -5.09 -6.63
N CYS A 287 -8.68 -6.34 -6.37
CA CYS A 287 -7.56 -6.99 -7.02
C CYS A 287 -8.16 -8.15 -7.79
N LYS A 288 -7.84 -8.30 -9.09
CA LYS A 288 -8.39 -9.23 -10.11
C LYS A 288 -9.28 -10.41 -9.65
N ASP A 289 -8.93 -11.08 -8.56
CA ASP A 289 -9.57 -12.25 -7.98
C ASP A 289 -10.72 -11.94 -6.98
N ARG A 290 -11.24 -12.98 -6.32
CA ARG A 290 -12.33 -12.90 -5.32
C ARG A 290 -11.85 -12.46 -3.92
N GLY A 291 -10.87 -11.56 -3.89
CA GLY A 291 -10.36 -10.97 -2.66
C GLY A 291 -11.06 -9.68 -2.30
N GLU A 292 -11.03 -9.33 -1.03
CA GLU A 292 -11.48 -8.03 -0.56
C GLU A 292 -10.29 -7.10 -0.34
N LEU A 293 -10.24 -6.04 -1.15
CA LEU A 293 -9.20 -5.02 -1.09
C LEU A 293 -9.66 -3.85 -0.22
N LEU A 294 -8.93 -3.59 0.85
CA LEU A 294 -9.15 -2.49 1.79
C LEU A 294 -8.07 -1.43 1.62
N LEU A 295 -8.47 -0.17 1.60
CA LEU A 295 -7.58 0.99 1.38
C LEU A 295 -7.66 2.00 2.54
N PRO A 296 -7.40 1.57 3.79
CA PRO A 296 -7.54 2.44 4.96
C PRO A 296 -6.59 3.64 4.95
N GLY A 297 -5.49 3.56 4.20
CA GLY A 297 -4.52 4.63 4.05
C GLY A 297 -4.86 5.67 3.00
N LEU A 298 -6.01 5.61 2.31
CA LEU A 298 -6.40 6.70 1.39
C LEU A 298 -6.95 7.94 2.11
N GLY A 299 -7.47 7.76 3.32
CA GLY A 299 -8.03 8.86 4.10
C GLY A 299 -9.32 9.44 3.56
N ILE A 300 -10.10 8.62 2.87
CA ILE A 300 -11.44 8.92 2.38
C ILE A 300 -12.35 7.74 2.72
N ARG A 301 -13.67 7.88 2.51
CA ARG A 301 -14.58 6.76 2.78
C ARG A 301 -14.47 5.73 1.67
N ASN A 302 -14.37 4.45 2.04
CA ASN A 302 -14.47 3.29 1.16
C ASN A 302 -15.94 2.84 0.99
#